data_AF-A0A0N4W1C1-F1
#
_entry.id   AF-A0A0N4W1C1-F1
#
_cell.length_a   1.000
_cell.length_b   1.000
_cell.length_c   1.000
_cell.angle_alpha   90.00
_cell.angle_beta   90.00
_cell.angle_gamma   90.00
#
_symmetry.space_group_name_H-M   'P 1'
#
loop_
_entity.id
_entity.type
_entity.pdbx_description
1 polymer ?
#
loop_
_entity_poly.entity_id
_entity_poly.type
_entity_poly.pdbx_seq_one_letter_code
_entity_poly.pdbx_strand_id
1 'polypeptide(L)'
;MLRWTAGVTRLDRISNDAIRERSGVAPIVNKMRETRLRWYGHTLRAKNDSVRKICLNLDVPGKRARGRPMQRWLDTMHEDLKVVNIHPDQAFNREKWRQHIRKADPAYKRDKR
;
A
#
# COMPACT_ATOMS: atom_id res chain seq x y z
N MET A 1 6.29 12.95 -14.88
CA MET A 1 7.31 13.91 -14.41
C MET A 1 8.72 13.33 -14.32
N LEU A 2 8.97 12.14 -13.73
CA LEU A 2 10.36 11.60 -13.56
C LEU A 2 11.22 11.59 -14.84
N ARG A 3 10.63 11.16 -15.96
CA ARG A 3 11.31 11.13 -17.26
C ARG A 3 11.68 12.55 -17.73
N TRP A 4 10.76 13.49 -17.60
CA TRP A 4 10.96 14.89 -17.96
C TRP A 4 12.02 15.58 -17.08
N THR A 5 11.96 15.37 -15.76
CA THR A 5 12.96 15.93 -14.83
C THR A 5 14.36 15.35 -15.04
N ALA A 6 14.46 14.12 -15.55
CA ALA A 6 15.73 13.49 -15.90
C ALA A 6 16.23 13.85 -17.31
N GLY A 7 15.50 14.69 -18.07
CA GLY A 7 15.84 15.04 -19.45
C GLY A 7 15.75 13.89 -20.45
N VAL A 8 15.10 12.78 -20.07
CA VAL A 8 15.02 11.57 -20.89
C VAL A 8 13.79 11.64 -21.77
N THR A 9 13.91 11.28 -23.04
CA THR A 9 12.84 11.21 -24.02
C THR A 9 12.41 9.76 -24.26
N ARG A 10 11.44 9.52 -25.16
CA ARG A 10 11.10 8.15 -25.57
C ARG A 10 12.16 7.53 -26.51
N LEU A 11 12.96 8.37 -27.18
CA LEU A 11 13.96 7.92 -28.16
C LEU A 11 15.16 7.25 -27.47
N ASP A 12 15.45 7.62 -26.22
CA ASP A 12 16.55 7.04 -25.45
C ASP A 12 16.32 5.57 -25.07
N ARG A 13 15.11 5.04 -25.28
CA ARG A 13 14.72 3.64 -24.98
C ARG A 13 15.04 3.17 -23.55
N ILE A 14 15.27 4.10 -22.62
CA ILE A 14 15.50 3.79 -21.20
C ILE A 14 14.20 3.30 -20.56
N SER A 15 14.28 2.17 -19.85
CA SER A 15 13.14 1.57 -19.16
C SER A 15 12.64 2.45 -18.00
N ASN A 16 11.36 2.32 -17.64
CA ASN A 16 10.82 3.05 -16.50
C ASN A 16 11.42 2.60 -15.17
N ASP A 17 11.88 1.35 -15.08
CA ASP A 17 12.53 0.84 -13.88
C ASP A 17 13.93 1.45 -13.69
N ALA A 18 14.72 1.60 -14.77
CA ALA A 18 15.99 2.31 -14.72
C ALA A 18 15.82 3.79 -14.32
N ILE A 19 14.77 4.46 -14.82
CA ILE A 19 14.48 5.85 -14.42
C ILE A 19 14.11 5.95 -12.93
N ARG A 20 13.33 5.00 -12.42
CA ARG A 20 12.94 4.93 -11.00
C ARG A 20 14.14 4.68 -10.10
N GLU A 21 15.00 3.75 -10.48
CA GLU A 21 16.24 3.44 -9.78
C GLU A 21 17.14 4.66 -9.69
N ARG A 22 17.40 5.33 -10.82
CA ARG A 22 18.18 6.58 -10.87
C ARG A 22 17.56 7.69 -10.01
N SER A 23 16.23 7.74 -9.92
CA SER A 23 15.51 8.76 -9.14
C SER A 23 15.33 8.38 -7.67
N GLY A 24 15.69 7.15 -7.25
CA GLY A 24 15.42 6.63 -5.91
C GLY A 24 13.93 6.50 -5.57
N VAL A 25 13.06 6.37 -6.58
CA VAL A 25 11.59 6.34 -6.40
C VAL A 25 11.07 4.92 -6.52
N ALA A 26 10.36 4.43 -5.51
CA ALA A 26 9.76 3.11 -5.59
C ALA A 26 8.63 3.00 -6.62
N PRO A 27 8.36 1.78 -7.12
CA PRO A 27 7.17 1.50 -7.92
C PRO A 27 5.88 1.98 -7.24
N ILE A 28 4.97 2.57 -8.02
CA ILE A 28 3.70 3.11 -7.52
C ILE A 28 2.86 2.06 -6.77
N VAL A 29 2.94 0.80 -7.20
CA VAL A 29 2.24 -0.32 -6.56
C VAL A 29 2.67 -0.46 -5.10
N ASN A 30 3.96 -0.25 -4.79
CA ASN A 30 4.47 -0.32 -3.42
C ASN A 30 3.95 0.84 -2.57
N LYS A 31 3.87 2.06 -3.13
CA LYS A 31 3.29 3.24 -2.45
C LYS A 31 1.80 3.07 -2.17
N MET A 32 1.07 2.52 -3.14
CA MET A 32 -0.35 2.21 -2.99
C MET A 32 -0.57 1.17 -1.90
N ARG A 33 0.22 0.07 -1.91
CA ARG A 33 0.19 -0.95 -0.86
C ARG A 33 0.47 -0.38 0.52
N GLU A 34 1.54 0.40 0.66
CA GLU A 34 1.89 1.05 1.93
C GLU A 34 0.74 1.93 2.44
N THR A 35 0.14 2.74 1.58
CA THR A 35 -0.99 3.61 1.95
C THR A 35 -2.20 2.80 2.40
N ARG A 36 -2.55 1.73 1.67
CA ARG A 36 -3.68 0.87 2.02
C ARG A 36 -3.46 0.15 3.36
N LEU A 37 -2.29 -0.45 3.57
CA LEU A 37 -1.95 -1.12 4.84
C LEU A 37 -1.84 -0.14 6.01
N ARG A 38 -1.41 1.11 5.76
CA ARG A 38 -1.42 2.17 6.77
C ARG A 38 -2.84 2.48 7.23
N TRP A 39 -3.78 2.64 6.28
CA TRP A 39 -5.19 2.86 6.58
C TRP A 39 -5.80 1.63 7.27
N TYR A 40 -5.54 0.42 6.77
CA TYR A 40 -6.08 -0.81 7.35
C TYR A 40 -5.65 -1.01 8.79
N GLY A 41 -4.35 -0.88 9.09
CA GLY A 41 -3.87 -0.95 10.47
C GLY A 41 -4.47 0.15 11.36
N HIS A 42 -4.69 1.35 10.81
CA HIS A 42 -5.38 2.43 11.54
C HIS A 42 -6.82 2.06 11.90
N THR A 43 -7.55 1.48 10.94
CA THR A 43 -8.90 0.97 11.16
C THR A 43 -8.92 -0.20 12.15
N LEU A 44 -7.96 -1.12 12.10
CA LEU A 44 -7.90 -2.24 13.03
C LEU A 44 -7.75 -1.81 14.49
N ARG A 45 -6.97 -0.75 14.75
CA ARG A 45 -6.75 -0.17 16.07
C ARG A 45 -7.88 0.77 16.54
N ALA A 46 -8.82 1.12 15.66
CA ALA A 46 -9.92 1.98 16.03
C ALA A 46 -10.91 1.24 16.95
N LYS A 47 -11.65 2.00 17.76
CA LYS A 47 -12.73 1.45 18.60
C LYS A 47 -13.79 0.76 17.74
N ASN A 48 -14.46 -0.24 18.31
CA ASN A 48 -15.46 -1.06 17.59
C ASN A 48 -16.68 -0.28 17.11
N ASP A 49 -17.05 0.79 17.82
CA ASP A 49 -18.13 1.72 17.49
C ASP A 49 -17.75 2.76 16.41
N SER A 50 -16.47 2.85 16.05
CA SER A 50 -16.04 3.81 15.04
C SER A 50 -16.56 3.43 13.65
N VAL A 51 -17.05 4.42 12.91
CA VAL A 51 -17.58 4.24 11.54
C VAL A 51 -16.64 3.43 10.66
N ARG A 52 -15.32 3.69 10.73
CA ARG A 52 -14.33 2.93 9.94
C ARG A 52 -14.32 1.44 10.26
N LYS A 53 -14.37 1.07 11.55
CA LYS A 53 -14.36 -0.34 11.98
C LYS A 53 -15.67 -1.02 11.63
N ILE A 54 -16.80 -0.31 11.78
CA ILE A 54 -18.12 -0.79 11.34
C ILE A 54 -18.12 -1.03 9.84
N CYS A 55 -17.72 -0.06 9.02
CA CYS A 55 -17.65 -0.20 7.57
C CYS A 55 -16.71 -1.32 7.11
N LEU A 56 -15.60 -1.54 7.83
CA LEU A 56 -14.66 -2.62 7.52
C LEU A 56 -15.28 -4.00 7.73
N ASN A 57 -16.12 -4.14 8.76
CA ASN A 57 -16.76 -5.40 9.15
C ASN A 57 -18.16 -5.59 8.52
N LEU A 58 -18.65 -4.60 7.78
CA LEU A 58 -19.97 -4.64 7.17
C LEU A 58 -19.99 -5.69 6.05
N ASP A 59 -20.82 -6.71 6.21
CA ASP A 59 -21.15 -7.63 5.13
C ASP A 59 -22.42 -7.14 4.41
N VAL A 60 -22.34 -7.03 3.09
CA VAL A 60 -23.48 -6.59 2.27
C VAL A 60 -24.06 -7.82 1.59
N PRO A 61 -25.30 -8.22 1.94
CA PRO A 61 -25.90 -9.43 1.40
C PRO A 61 -26.09 -9.28 -0.12
N GLY A 62 -25.75 -10.33 -0.87
CA GLY A 62 -25.90 -10.35 -2.32
C GLY A 62 -25.04 -11.42 -2.99
N LYS A 63 -25.46 -11.83 -4.20
CA LYS A 63 -24.69 -12.78 -5.03
C LYS A 63 -23.73 -12.01 -5.93
N ARG A 64 -22.49 -12.50 -6.08
CA ARG A 64 -21.54 -11.94 -7.05
C ARG A 64 -21.90 -12.45 -8.44
N ALA A 65 -21.74 -11.56 -9.44
CA ALA A 65 -21.85 -11.95 -10.83
C ALA A 65 -20.82 -13.05 -11.17
N ARG A 66 -21.22 -13.99 -12.04
CA ARG A 66 -20.31 -15.01 -12.58
C ARG A 66 -19.32 -14.38 -13.55
N GLY A 67 -18.13 -14.95 -13.68
CA GLY A 67 -17.08 -14.46 -14.58
C GLY A 67 -15.98 -13.68 -13.86
N ARG A 68 -15.73 -12.43 -14.28
CA ARG A 68 -14.69 -11.55 -13.72
C ARG A 68 -15.32 -10.44 -12.86
N PRO A 69 -15.83 -10.76 -11.65
CA PRO A 69 -16.33 -9.74 -10.75
C PRO A 69 -15.19 -8.82 -10.32
N MET A 70 -15.51 -7.55 -10.06
CA MET A 70 -14.53 -6.57 -9.58
C MET A 70 -13.91 -7.02 -8.24
N GLN A 71 -12.60 -6.90 -8.11
CA GLN A 71 -11.85 -7.30 -6.91
C GLN A 71 -12.33 -6.52 -5.68
N ARG A 72 -12.58 -7.20 -4.55
CA ARG A 72 -12.97 -6.49 -3.33
C ARG A 72 -11.75 -5.79 -2.75
N TRP A 73 -12.02 -4.72 -2.02
CA TRP A 73 -11.00 -4.05 -1.25
C TRP A 73 -10.33 -5.00 -0.24
N LEU A 74 -11.11 -5.82 0.48
CA LEU A 74 -10.60 -6.82 1.42
C LEU A 74 -9.72 -7.89 0.75
N ASP A 75 -10.11 -8.39 -0.43
CA ASP A 75 -9.30 -9.34 -1.21
C ASP A 75 -7.91 -8.75 -1.50
N THR A 76 -7.88 -7.45 -1.86
CA THR A 76 -6.64 -6.71 -2.12
C THR A 76 -5.80 -6.57 -0.85
N MET A 77 -6.43 -6.38 0.31
CA MET A 77 -5.72 -6.26 1.59
C MET A 77 -5.07 -7.57 2.00
N HIS A 78 -5.76 -8.69 1.84
CA HIS A 78 -5.20 -10.00 2.13
C HIS A 78 -3.96 -10.28 1.28
N GLU A 79 -3.99 -9.94 -0.02
CA GLU A 79 -2.82 -10.07 -0.88
C GLU A 79 -1.68 -9.12 -0.48
N ASP A 80 -1.99 -7.88 -0.12
CA ASP A 80 -0.99 -6.94 0.37
C ASP A 80 -0.31 -7.41 1.67
N LEU A 81 -1.07 -8.00 2.60
CA LEU A 81 -0.56 -8.57 3.84
C LEU A 81 0.35 -9.77 3.58
N LYS A 82 -0.03 -10.65 2.62
CA LYS A 82 0.82 -11.77 2.18
C LYS A 82 2.14 -11.29 1.59
N VAL A 83 2.10 -10.30 0.69
CA VAL A 83 3.30 -9.71 0.08
C VAL A 83 4.24 -9.11 1.11
N VAL A 84 3.69 -8.50 2.16
CA VAL A 84 4.48 -7.90 3.25
C VAL A 84 4.84 -8.92 4.34
N ASN A 85 4.24 -10.10 4.30
CA ASN A 85 4.37 -11.18 5.29
C ASN A 85 4.08 -10.70 6.72
N ILE A 86 2.91 -10.08 6.92
CA ILE A 86 2.48 -9.57 8.23
C ILE A 86 1.06 -10.02 8.56
N HIS A 87 0.82 -10.47 9.79
CA HIS A 87 -0.52 -10.81 10.28
C HIS A 87 -1.28 -9.54 10.72
N PRO A 88 -2.60 -9.40 10.45
CA PRO A 88 -3.42 -8.26 10.90
C PRO A 88 -3.27 -7.90 12.37
N ASP A 89 -3.18 -8.88 13.27
CA ASP A 89 -3.06 -8.64 14.73
C ASP A 89 -1.78 -7.89 15.11
N GLN A 90 -0.75 -7.96 14.27
CA GLN A 90 0.48 -7.21 14.48
C GLN A 90 0.27 -5.70 14.29
N ALA A 91 -0.91 -5.26 13.80
CA ALA A 91 -1.29 -3.85 13.72
C ALA A 91 -1.33 -3.17 15.09
N PHE A 92 -1.57 -3.89 16.19
CA PHE A 92 -1.58 -3.30 17.53
C PHE A 92 -0.17 -2.89 17.99
N ASN A 93 0.87 -3.60 17.54
CA ASN A 93 2.24 -3.13 17.67
C ASN A 93 2.58 -2.13 16.55
N ARG A 94 2.46 -0.84 16.84
CA ARG A 94 2.66 0.24 15.86
C ARG A 94 4.06 0.24 15.24
N GLU A 95 5.07 -0.10 16.02
CA GLU A 95 6.46 -0.13 15.55
C GLU A 95 6.66 -1.28 14.57
N LYS A 96 6.27 -2.50 14.97
CA LYS A 96 6.35 -3.68 14.11
C LYS A 96 5.55 -3.47 12.82
N TRP A 97 4.33 -2.95 12.92
CA TRP A 97 3.50 -2.62 11.75
C TRP A 97 4.21 -1.64 10.82
N ARG A 98 4.73 -0.52 11.36
CA ARG A 98 5.42 0.50 10.57
C ARG A 98 6.67 -0.05 9.86
N GLN A 99 7.48 -0.85 10.56
CA GLN A 99 8.69 -1.44 10.01
C GLN A 99 8.39 -2.33 8.79
N HIS A 100 7.31 -3.11 8.84
CA HIS A 100 6.94 -4.01 7.75
C HIS A 100 6.32 -3.28 6.55
N ILE A 101 5.47 -2.27 6.78
CA ILE A 101 4.74 -1.60 5.69
C ILE A 101 5.56 -0.52 4.97
N ARG A 102 6.55 0.09 5.64
CA ARG A 102 7.31 1.25 5.12
C ARG A 102 8.43 0.78 4.17
N LYS A 103 8.02 0.28 3.01
CA LYS A 103 8.91 -0.28 1.98
C LYS A 103 8.97 0.53 0.69
N ALA A 104 8.12 1.57 0.54
CA ALA A 104 8.05 2.28 -0.72
C ALA A 104 9.24 3.23 -0.90
N ASP A 105 9.18 4.47 -0.41
CA ASP A 105 10.34 5.35 -0.54
C ASP A 105 11.26 5.16 0.68
N PRO A 106 12.55 4.80 0.49
CA PRO A 106 13.52 4.90 1.57
C PRO A 106 13.52 6.36 1.99
N ALA A 107 13.08 6.61 3.23
CA ALA A 107 13.18 7.96 3.75
C ALA A 107 14.67 8.31 3.77
N TYR A 108 15.05 9.36 3.05
CA TYR A 108 16.22 10.16 3.42
C TYR A 108 16.14 10.32 4.94
N LYS A 109 17.20 9.91 5.64
CA LYS A 109 17.25 9.85 7.11
C LYS A 109 16.54 11.08 7.65
N ARG A 110 15.37 10.90 8.27
CA ARG A 110 14.74 11.99 8.99
C ARG A 110 15.62 12.22 10.20
N ASP A 111 16.46 13.25 10.14
CA ASP A 111 17.10 13.75 11.35
C ASP A 111 16.02 13.96 12.39
N LYS A 112 16.19 13.28 13.52
CA LYS A 112 15.34 13.47 14.68
C LYS A 112 15.59 14.90 15.15
N ARG A 113 14.61 15.77 14.96
CA ARG A 113 14.51 17.01 15.75
C ARG A 113 14.20 16.65 17.19
#